data_AF-A0A7C3FZT3-F1
#
_entry.id   AF-A0A7C3FZT3-F1
#
_cell.length_a   1.000
_cell.length_b   1.000
_cell.length_c   1.000
_cell.angle_alpha   90.00
_cell.angle_beta   90.00
_cell.angle_gamma   90.00
#
_symmetry.space_group_name_H-M   'P 1'
#
loop_
_entity.id
_entity.type
_entity.pdbx_description
1 polymer ?
#
loop_
_entity_poly.entity_id
_entity_poly.type
_entity_poly.pdbx_seq_one_letter_code
_entity_poly.pdbx_strand_id
1 'polypeptide(L)'
;TNAWQASHDQKARAKKLRIFASLAWVVAIGTEIAAIVFLLKDTFNSGNLALLIGLLVVIAVFAIGGSLLWKAANRHDPASKEDGFKFFVQNQLGAIITVIAFLPLLAMIFLDKDMDPKNKKIAGGVGLVLAALATVMGVDFNPPSTEQYTQDMNACAAQIKAHEPTTACSPAVAAQAQQIAEDSEAVAAATNGQDVVYWIAPKDGAKKSSSKLVFHLCPGVSTLRGKTVNKGSVTEAYAQNAVRLTKQIKMEQNQCGFAEAQ
;
A
#
# COMPACT_ATOMS: atom_id res chain seq x y z
N THR A 1 14.58 5.86 6.98
CA THR A 1 14.45 5.92 5.51
C THR A 1 13.60 7.12 5.17
N ASN A 2 13.77 7.78 4.02
CA ASN A 2 12.56 8.20 3.32
C ASN A 2 11.92 6.88 2.94
N ALA A 3 11.19 6.29 3.89
CA ALA A 3 10.27 5.23 3.53
C ALA A 3 9.43 5.87 2.46
N TRP A 4 9.30 5.19 1.33
CA TRP A 4 8.44 5.66 0.25
C TRP A 4 7.16 6.21 0.88
N GLN A 5 6.79 7.44 0.50
CA GLN A 5 5.60 8.08 1.02
C GLN A 5 4.57 8.21 -0.09
N ALA A 6 3.33 7.85 0.20
CA ALA A 6 2.24 8.17 -0.72
C ALA A 6 2.15 9.69 -0.90
N SER A 7 2.15 10.13 -2.16
CA SER A 7 1.91 11.53 -2.53
C SER A 7 0.50 11.97 -2.11
N HIS A 8 0.25 13.28 -2.12
CA HIS A 8 -1.09 13.79 -1.80
C HIS A 8 -2.16 13.23 -2.75
N ASP A 9 -1.85 13.13 -4.04
CA ASP A 9 -2.74 12.55 -5.05
C ASP A 9 -2.94 11.04 -4.84
N GLN A 10 -1.87 10.28 -4.52
CA GLN A 10 -1.99 8.86 -4.19
C GLN A 10 -2.88 8.63 -2.97
N LYS A 11 -2.71 9.42 -1.89
CA LYS A 11 -3.58 9.38 -0.71
C LYS A 11 -5.02 9.72 -1.05
N ALA A 12 -5.24 10.73 -1.90
CA ALA A 12 -6.58 11.12 -2.33
C ALA A 12 -7.26 10.01 -3.14
N ARG A 13 -6.54 9.36 -4.07
CA ARG A 13 -7.03 8.21 -4.84
C ARG A 13 -7.33 7.02 -3.94
N ALA A 14 -6.41 6.67 -3.03
CA ALA A 14 -6.63 5.61 -2.05
C ALA A 14 -7.88 5.87 -1.22
N LYS A 15 -8.06 7.11 -0.74
CA LYS A 15 -9.26 7.52 0.02
C LYS A 15 -10.54 7.34 -0.79
N LYS A 16 -10.57 7.81 -2.04
CA LYS A 16 -11.75 7.64 -2.92
C LYS A 16 -12.09 6.16 -3.13
N LEU A 17 -11.09 5.33 -3.44
CA LEU A 17 -11.28 3.89 -3.62
C LEU A 17 -11.77 3.20 -2.36
N ARG A 18 -11.22 3.55 -1.18
CA ARG A 18 -11.69 3.02 0.12
C ARG A 18 -13.14 3.41 0.41
N ILE A 19 -13.56 4.63 0.04
CA ILE A 19 -14.96 5.07 0.17
C ILE A 19 -15.86 4.21 -0.72
N PHE A 20 -15.52 4.05 -2.01
CA PHE A 20 -16.32 3.21 -2.90
C PHE A 20 -16.36 1.75 -2.47
N ALA A 21 -15.23 1.21 -2.00
CA ALA A 21 -15.16 -0.13 -1.42
C ALA A 21 -16.08 -0.28 -0.21
N SER A 22 -16.05 0.69 0.71
CA SER A 22 -16.90 0.69 1.91
C SER A 22 -18.39 0.79 1.55
N LEU A 23 -18.75 1.63 0.58
CA LEU A 23 -20.12 1.72 0.07
C LEU A 23 -20.59 0.42 -0.55
N ALA A 24 -19.75 -0.24 -1.36
CA ALA A 24 -20.05 -1.54 -1.93
C ALA A 24 -20.30 -2.60 -0.83
N TRP A 25 -19.47 -2.63 0.21
CA TRP A 25 -19.66 -3.53 1.34
C TRP A 25 -20.92 -3.23 2.15
N VAL A 26 -21.28 -1.96 2.34
CA VAL A 26 -22.55 -1.57 2.96
C VAL A 26 -23.74 -2.10 2.15
N VAL A 27 -23.68 -2.04 0.82
CA VAL A 27 -24.73 -2.63 -0.04
C VAL A 27 -24.78 -4.15 0.09
N ALA A 28 -23.63 -4.82 0.15
CA ALA A 28 -23.57 -6.28 0.34
C ALA A 28 -24.21 -6.69 1.68
N ILE A 29 -23.80 -6.06 2.79
CA ILE A 29 -24.34 -6.34 4.13
C ILE A 29 -25.82 -5.94 4.22
N GLY A 30 -26.23 -4.82 3.62
CA GLY A 30 -27.63 -4.42 3.57
C GLY A 30 -28.51 -5.43 2.82
N THR A 31 -27.98 -6.00 1.74
CA THR A 31 -28.64 -7.06 0.96
C THR A 31 -28.70 -8.36 1.75
N GLU A 32 -27.65 -8.70 2.50
CA GLU A 32 -27.64 -9.83 3.42
C GLU A 32 -28.73 -9.71 4.49
N ILE A 33 -28.82 -8.55 5.15
CA ILE A 33 -29.84 -8.28 6.17
C ILE A 33 -31.25 -8.40 5.56
N ALA A 34 -31.46 -7.84 4.37
CA ALA A 34 -32.74 -7.96 3.66
C ALA A 34 -33.08 -9.43 3.34
N ALA A 35 -32.10 -10.21 2.88
CA ALA A 35 -32.27 -11.64 2.63
C ALA A 35 -32.62 -12.41 3.90
N ILE A 36 -31.98 -12.11 5.04
CA ILE A 36 -32.32 -12.71 6.34
C ILE A 36 -33.76 -12.36 6.74
N VAL A 37 -34.18 -11.09 6.57
CA VAL A 37 -35.56 -10.68 6.87
C VAL A 37 -36.57 -11.42 5.98
N PHE A 38 -36.27 -11.64 4.71
CA PHE A 38 -37.13 -12.43 3.81
C PHE A 38 -37.18 -13.91 4.17
N LEU A 39 -36.05 -14.47 4.63
CA LEU A 39 -36.00 -15.84 5.15
C LEU A 39 -36.89 -15.97 6.39
N LEU A 40 -36.77 -15.05 7.34
CA LEU A 40 -37.61 -15.01 8.56
C LEU A 40 -39.11 -14.80 8.28
N LYS A 41 -39.46 -14.25 7.12
CA LYS A 41 -40.84 -14.06 6.66
C LYS A 41 -41.35 -15.20 5.78
N ASP A 42 -40.65 -16.34 5.74
CA ASP A 42 -40.97 -17.53 4.95
C ASP A 42 -41.08 -17.26 3.43
N THR A 43 -40.50 -16.14 2.95
CA THR A 43 -40.70 -15.66 1.58
C THR A 43 -40.11 -16.62 0.54
N PHE A 44 -39.07 -17.37 0.88
CA PHE A 44 -38.37 -18.26 -0.06
C PHE A 44 -39.04 -19.63 -0.24
N ASN A 45 -39.89 -20.05 0.70
CA ASN A 45 -40.61 -21.33 0.61
C ASN A 45 -41.79 -21.29 -0.36
N SER A 46 -42.32 -20.10 -0.67
CA SER A 46 -43.43 -19.92 -1.61
C SER A 46 -43.01 -19.91 -3.10
N GLY A 47 -41.86 -20.50 -3.45
CA GLY A 47 -41.34 -20.56 -4.84
C GLY A 47 -40.29 -19.51 -5.22
N ASN A 48 -39.80 -18.71 -4.27
CA ASN A 48 -38.86 -17.62 -4.53
C ASN A 48 -37.37 -18.03 -4.44
N LEU A 49 -37.02 -19.28 -4.81
CA LEU A 49 -35.62 -19.74 -4.82
C LEU A 49 -34.74 -18.87 -5.74
N ALA A 50 -35.27 -18.47 -6.90
CA ALA A 50 -34.57 -17.60 -7.83
C ALA A 50 -34.22 -16.24 -7.20
N LEU A 51 -35.09 -15.71 -6.33
CA LEU A 51 -34.84 -14.47 -5.60
C LEU A 51 -33.70 -14.66 -4.59
N LEU A 52 -33.68 -15.77 -3.84
CA LEU A 52 -32.61 -16.07 -2.88
C LEU A 52 -31.25 -16.17 -3.58
N ILE A 53 -31.19 -16.90 -4.69
CA ILE A 53 -29.98 -17.01 -5.51
C ILE A 53 -29.58 -15.63 -6.04
N GLY A 54 -30.54 -14.84 -6.52
CA GLY A 54 -30.29 -13.46 -6.98
C GLY A 54 -29.68 -12.59 -5.88
N LEU A 55 -30.18 -12.66 -4.66
CA LEU A 55 -29.64 -11.92 -3.51
C LEU A 55 -28.22 -12.37 -3.17
N LEU A 56 -27.95 -13.69 -3.16
CA LEU A 56 -26.60 -14.22 -2.95
C LEU A 56 -25.61 -13.74 -4.02
N VAL A 57 -26.04 -13.67 -5.28
CA VAL A 57 -25.22 -13.15 -6.38
C VAL A 57 -24.96 -11.66 -6.21
N VAL A 58 -25.96 -10.86 -5.81
CA VAL A 58 -25.78 -9.43 -5.52
C VAL A 58 -24.77 -9.23 -4.40
N ILE A 59 -24.89 -9.97 -3.29
CA ILE A 59 -23.91 -9.94 -2.19
C ILE A 59 -22.51 -10.25 -2.72
N ALA A 60 -22.35 -11.31 -3.53
CA ALA A 60 -21.07 -11.70 -4.11
C ALA A 60 -20.45 -10.57 -4.95
N VAL A 61 -21.22 -9.99 -5.86
CA VAL A 61 -20.76 -8.93 -6.76
C VAL A 61 -20.25 -7.72 -5.98
N PHE A 62 -21.02 -7.26 -4.99
CA PHE A 62 -20.63 -6.09 -4.19
C PHE A 62 -19.48 -6.40 -3.22
N ALA A 63 -19.43 -7.59 -2.60
CA ALA A 63 -18.32 -8.01 -1.75
C ALA A 63 -17.00 -8.12 -2.52
N ILE A 64 -17.03 -8.73 -3.72
CA ILE A 64 -15.87 -8.85 -4.62
C ILE A 64 -15.45 -7.47 -5.12
N GLY A 65 -16.40 -6.67 -5.63
CA GLY A 65 -16.13 -5.32 -6.13
C GLY A 65 -15.48 -4.44 -5.07
N GLY A 66 -16.03 -4.43 -3.85
CA GLY A 66 -15.45 -3.70 -2.73
C GLY A 66 -14.04 -4.17 -2.38
N SER A 67 -13.80 -5.49 -2.40
CA SER A 67 -12.49 -6.07 -2.12
C SER A 67 -11.44 -5.70 -3.18
N LEU A 68 -11.80 -5.72 -4.46
CA LEU A 68 -10.90 -5.32 -5.54
C LEU A 68 -10.54 -3.83 -5.46
N LEU A 69 -11.52 -2.96 -5.16
CA LEU A 69 -11.30 -1.53 -4.95
C LEU A 69 -10.41 -1.27 -3.72
N TRP A 70 -10.60 -2.02 -2.63
CA TRP A 70 -9.78 -1.91 -1.44
C TRP A 70 -8.32 -2.32 -1.69
N LYS A 71 -8.10 -3.44 -2.42
CA LYS A 71 -6.76 -3.87 -2.84
C LYS A 71 -6.09 -2.84 -3.76
N ALA A 72 -6.84 -2.25 -4.68
CA ALA A 72 -6.34 -1.16 -5.51
C ALA A 72 -5.94 0.07 -4.66
N ALA A 73 -6.74 0.41 -3.64
CA ALA A 73 -6.41 1.50 -2.72
C ALA A 73 -5.11 1.23 -1.95
N ASN A 74 -4.88 -0.02 -1.52
CA ASN A 74 -3.67 -0.41 -0.80
C ASN A 74 -2.40 -0.27 -1.65
N ARG A 75 -2.49 -0.32 -2.99
CA ARG A 75 -1.34 -0.02 -3.87
C ARG A 75 -1.02 1.47 -3.95
N HIS A 76 -1.97 2.34 -3.63
CA HIS A 76 -1.74 3.79 -3.59
C HIS A 76 -1.28 4.27 -2.21
N ASP A 77 -1.68 3.59 -1.14
CA ASP A 77 -1.34 3.96 0.24
C ASP A 77 -1.17 2.69 1.10
N PRO A 78 -0.08 1.91 0.87
CA PRO A 78 0.20 0.68 1.60
C PRO A 78 0.52 0.93 3.07
N ALA A 79 0.21 -0.06 3.91
CA ALA A 79 0.65 -0.09 5.29
C ALA A 79 2.14 -0.49 5.39
N SER A 80 2.79 -0.11 6.49
CA SER A 80 4.12 -0.60 6.84
C SER A 80 4.04 -1.96 7.52
N LYS A 81 4.96 -2.86 7.20
CA LYS A 81 5.13 -4.14 7.92
C LYS A 81 5.61 -3.94 9.36
N GLU A 82 6.16 -2.77 9.70
CA GLU A 82 6.53 -2.44 11.07
C GLU A 82 5.28 -2.30 11.98
N ASP A 83 4.14 -1.88 11.40
CA ASP A 83 2.83 -1.89 12.06
C ASP A 83 2.04 -3.14 11.65
N GLY A 84 2.37 -4.28 12.26
CA GLY A 84 1.81 -5.58 11.90
C GLY A 84 0.28 -5.66 11.96
N PHE A 85 -0.35 -4.99 12.93
CA PHE A 85 -1.81 -4.97 13.07
C PHE A 85 -2.46 -4.21 11.91
N LYS A 86 -2.02 -2.97 11.65
CA LYS A 86 -2.53 -2.19 10.52
C LYS A 86 -2.26 -2.89 9.20
N PHE A 87 -1.07 -3.47 9.04
CA PHE A 87 -0.71 -4.23 7.85
C PHE A 87 -1.65 -5.42 7.62
N PHE A 88 -1.95 -6.19 8.67
CA PHE A 88 -2.86 -7.32 8.57
C PHE A 88 -4.28 -6.86 8.21
N VAL A 89 -4.87 -5.97 9.03
CA VAL A 89 -6.25 -5.54 8.85
C VAL A 89 -6.43 -4.87 7.50
N GLN A 90 -5.56 -3.92 7.14
CA GLN A 90 -5.68 -3.18 5.88
C GLN A 90 -5.59 -4.11 4.67
N ASN A 91 -4.77 -5.16 4.69
CA ASN A 91 -4.60 -6.04 3.53
C ASN A 91 -5.64 -7.18 3.47
N GLN A 92 -6.15 -7.63 4.62
CA GLN A 92 -7.14 -8.72 4.68
C GLN A 92 -8.59 -8.24 4.87
N LEU A 93 -8.83 -6.92 4.95
CA LEU A 93 -10.17 -6.37 5.21
C LEU A 93 -11.21 -6.88 4.21
N GLY A 94 -10.86 -7.00 2.93
CA GLY A 94 -11.79 -7.50 1.90
C GLY A 94 -12.29 -8.91 2.20
N ALA A 95 -11.40 -9.82 2.59
CA ALA A 95 -11.76 -11.17 3.01
C ALA A 95 -12.62 -11.16 4.29
N ILE A 96 -12.22 -10.37 5.30
CA ILE A 96 -12.94 -10.26 6.58
C ILE A 96 -14.38 -9.80 6.35
N ILE A 97 -14.58 -8.72 5.59
CA ILE A 97 -15.90 -8.17 5.31
C ILE A 97 -16.73 -9.12 4.46
N THR A 98 -16.10 -9.85 3.54
CA THR A 98 -16.81 -10.87 2.74
C THR A 98 -17.35 -12.00 3.62
N VAL A 99 -16.57 -12.48 4.59
CA VAL A 99 -17.06 -13.48 5.55
C VAL A 99 -18.25 -12.92 6.33
N ILE A 100 -18.17 -11.66 6.79
CA ILE A 100 -19.27 -11.01 7.51
C ILE A 100 -20.53 -10.91 6.64
N ALA A 101 -20.40 -10.63 5.34
CA ALA A 101 -21.52 -10.44 4.42
C ALA A 101 -22.21 -11.74 3.95
N PHE A 102 -21.62 -12.91 4.22
CA PHE A 102 -22.17 -14.20 3.81
C PHE A 102 -22.51 -15.12 4.99
N LEU A 103 -21.66 -15.14 6.02
CA LEU A 103 -21.70 -16.15 7.07
C LEU A 103 -23.04 -16.17 7.83
N PRO A 104 -23.59 -15.04 8.31
CA PRO A 104 -24.91 -15.01 8.94
C PRO A 104 -26.03 -15.57 8.07
N LEU A 105 -26.15 -15.13 6.82
CA LEU A 105 -27.20 -15.63 5.91
C LEU A 105 -27.02 -17.13 5.60
N LEU A 106 -25.80 -17.60 5.35
CA LEU A 106 -25.55 -19.02 5.11
C LEU A 106 -25.90 -19.87 6.35
N ALA A 107 -25.52 -19.42 7.53
CA ALA A 107 -25.89 -20.08 8.78
C ALA A 107 -27.41 -20.18 8.91
N MET A 108 -28.13 -19.08 8.64
CA MET A 108 -29.59 -19.07 8.67
C MET A 108 -30.20 -20.05 7.66
N ILE A 109 -29.71 -20.10 6.41
CA ILE A 109 -30.19 -21.06 5.40
C ILE A 109 -30.01 -22.51 5.86
N PHE A 110 -28.84 -22.85 6.42
CA PHE A 110 -28.56 -24.23 6.84
C PHE A 110 -29.27 -24.63 8.14
N LEU A 111 -29.53 -23.67 9.03
CA LEU A 111 -30.18 -23.90 10.33
C LEU A 111 -31.72 -23.78 10.29
N ASP A 112 -32.27 -23.17 9.24
CA ASP A 112 -33.72 -23.08 9.02
C ASP A 112 -34.32 -24.49 8.92
N LYS A 113 -35.33 -24.82 9.73
CA LYS A 113 -35.97 -26.14 9.72
C LYS A 113 -37.14 -26.24 8.74
N ASP A 114 -37.74 -25.11 8.41
CA ASP A 114 -38.97 -25.01 7.64
C ASP A 114 -38.68 -24.86 6.14
N MET A 115 -37.43 -24.56 5.76
CA MET A 115 -37.02 -24.50 4.36
C MET A 115 -37.06 -25.87 3.66
N ASP A 116 -37.67 -25.91 2.46
CA ASP A 116 -37.71 -27.10 1.59
C ASP A 116 -36.29 -27.70 1.41
N PRO A 117 -36.10 -29.01 1.65
CA PRO A 117 -34.77 -29.64 1.64
C PRO A 117 -34.01 -29.49 0.32
N LYS A 118 -34.70 -29.43 -0.83
CA LYS A 118 -34.07 -29.27 -2.14
C LYS A 118 -33.62 -27.81 -2.32
N ASN A 119 -34.50 -26.86 -2.00
CA ASN A 119 -34.18 -25.43 -2.08
C ASN A 119 -33.02 -25.06 -1.15
N LYS A 120 -33.02 -25.58 0.08
CA LYS A 120 -31.92 -25.40 1.04
C LYS A 120 -30.59 -25.90 0.50
N LYS A 121 -30.57 -27.11 -0.08
CA LYS A 121 -29.35 -27.68 -0.68
C LYS A 121 -28.84 -26.83 -1.84
N ILE A 122 -29.72 -26.34 -2.70
CA ILE A 122 -29.35 -25.52 -3.85
C ILE A 122 -28.83 -24.16 -3.38
N ALA A 123 -29.61 -23.42 -2.58
CA ALA A 123 -29.25 -22.09 -2.12
C ALA A 123 -28.02 -22.10 -1.22
N GLY A 124 -27.95 -23.04 -0.27
CA GLY A 124 -26.79 -23.22 0.60
C GLY A 124 -25.55 -23.62 -0.18
N GLY A 125 -25.68 -24.51 -1.19
CA GLY A 125 -24.57 -24.90 -2.05
C GLY A 125 -24.04 -23.75 -2.91
N VAL A 126 -24.93 -23.03 -3.61
CA VAL A 126 -24.57 -21.84 -4.40
C VAL A 126 -23.94 -20.77 -3.51
N GLY A 127 -24.57 -20.49 -2.37
CA GLY A 127 -24.10 -19.49 -1.41
C GLY A 127 -22.71 -19.83 -0.85
N LEU A 128 -22.44 -21.10 -0.53
CA LEU A 128 -21.11 -21.54 -0.06
C LEU A 128 -20.03 -21.36 -1.14
N VAL A 129 -20.34 -21.71 -2.40
CA VAL A 129 -19.41 -21.53 -3.53
C VAL A 129 -19.11 -20.04 -3.76
N LEU A 130 -20.15 -19.19 -3.75
CA LEU A 130 -20.01 -17.74 -3.90
C LEU A 130 -19.20 -17.15 -2.76
N ALA A 131 -19.47 -17.54 -1.51
CA ALA A 131 -18.74 -17.06 -0.34
C ALA A 131 -17.26 -17.47 -0.41
N ALA A 132 -16.96 -18.71 -0.79
CA ALA A 132 -15.58 -19.18 -0.94
C ALA A 132 -14.84 -18.41 -2.03
N LEU A 133 -15.46 -18.25 -3.22
CA LEU A 133 -14.89 -17.47 -4.31
C LEU A 133 -14.63 -16.02 -3.90
N ALA A 134 -15.64 -15.36 -3.34
CA ALA A 134 -15.54 -13.96 -2.93
C ALA A 134 -14.47 -13.77 -1.86
N THR A 135 -14.37 -14.69 -0.89
CA THR A 135 -13.36 -14.65 0.17
C THR A 135 -11.96 -14.78 -0.42
N VAL A 136 -11.73 -15.75 -1.31
CA VAL A 136 -10.43 -15.93 -1.99
C VAL A 136 -10.04 -14.68 -2.79
N MET A 137 -10.99 -14.05 -3.48
CA MET A 137 -10.73 -12.78 -4.20
C MET A 137 -10.44 -11.62 -3.24
N GLY A 138 -11.04 -11.65 -2.06
CA GLY A 138 -10.84 -10.69 -0.97
C GLY A 138 -9.50 -10.79 -0.26
N VAL A 139 -8.86 -11.96 -0.28
CA VAL A 139 -7.52 -12.16 0.27
C VAL A 139 -6.49 -11.43 -0.58
N ASP A 140 -5.61 -10.66 0.07
CA ASP A 140 -4.42 -10.14 -0.58
C ASP A 140 -3.22 -11.06 -0.27
N PHE A 141 -2.86 -11.89 -1.25
CA PHE A 141 -1.76 -12.85 -1.13
C PHE A 141 -0.38 -12.19 -1.27
N ASN A 142 -0.31 -11.04 -1.96
CA ASN A 142 0.93 -10.29 -2.18
C ASN A 142 0.73 -8.82 -1.79
N PRO A 143 0.49 -8.56 -0.49
CA PRO A 143 0.15 -7.22 -0.02
C PRO A 143 1.31 -6.24 -0.20
N PRO A 144 1.08 -5.06 -0.80
CA PRO A 144 2.11 -4.03 -0.91
C PRO A 144 2.47 -3.49 0.47
N SER A 145 3.72 -3.05 0.62
CA SER A 145 4.21 -2.45 1.86
C SER A 145 5.07 -1.23 1.57
N THR A 146 5.15 -0.30 2.52
CA THR A 146 6.06 0.84 2.41
C THR A 146 7.51 0.39 2.29
N GLU A 147 7.89 -0.72 2.92
CA GLU A 147 9.24 -1.28 2.85
C GLU A 147 9.55 -1.78 1.43
N GLN A 148 8.62 -2.53 0.81
CA GLN A 148 8.76 -2.98 -0.57
C GLN A 148 8.88 -1.79 -1.52
N TYR A 149 7.99 -0.80 -1.41
CA TYR A 149 8.03 0.38 -2.27
C TYR A 149 9.29 1.22 -2.06
N THR A 150 9.86 1.23 -0.86
CA THR A 150 11.15 1.88 -0.61
C THR A 150 12.28 1.16 -1.35
N GLN A 151 12.27 -0.19 -1.36
CA GLN A 151 13.25 -0.97 -2.11
C GLN A 151 13.12 -0.75 -3.61
N ASP A 152 11.89 -0.84 -4.15
CA ASP A 152 11.60 -0.63 -5.56
C ASP A 152 11.97 0.80 -6.00
N MET A 153 11.69 1.80 -5.16
CA MET A 153 12.07 3.20 -5.39
C MET A 153 13.59 3.36 -5.49
N ASN A 154 14.35 2.80 -4.56
CA ASN A 154 15.81 2.90 -4.56
C ASN A 154 16.44 2.15 -5.75
N ALA A 155 15.91 0.97 -6.08
CA ALA A 155 16.33 0.20 -7.25
C ALA A 155 16.03 0.94 -8.55
N CYS A 156 14.83 1.52 -8.66
CA CYS A 156 14.44 2.35 -9.79
C CYS A 156 15.37 3.56 -9.96
N ALA A 157 15.71 4.26 -8.86
CA ALA A 157 16.63 5.39 -8.92
C ALA A 157 18.02 4.98 -9.43
N ALA A 158 18.52 3.82 -8.98
CA ALA A 158 19.79 3.27 -9.46
C ALA A 158 19.74 2.93 -10.96
N GLN A 159 18.64 2.33 -11.44
CA GLN A 159 18.43 2.01 -12.85
C GLN A 159 18.40 3.27 -13.72
N ILE A 160 17.67 4.31 -13.29
CA ILE A 160 17.61 5.60 -13.99
C ILE A 160 19.02 6.18 -14.13
N LYS A 161 19.77 6.26 -13.02
CA LYS A 161 21.15 6.76 -13.02
C LYS A 161 22.07 5.98 -13.96
N ALA A 162 21.94 4.66 -13.97
CA ALA A 162 22.75 3.76 -14.80
C ALA A 162 22.33 3.75 -16.27
N HIS A 163 21.27 4.47 -16.66
CA HIS A 163 20.65 4.39 -17.98
C HIS A 163 20.24 2.97 -18.36
N GLU A 164 19.87 2.17 -17.36
CA GLU A 164 19.44 0.79 -17.49
C GLU A 164 17.91 0.67 -17.67
N PRO A 165 17.41 -0.48 -18.14
CA PRO A 165 15.97 -0.75 -18.17
C PRO A 165 15.32 -0.58 -16.79
N THR A 166 14.28 0.23 -16.72
CA THR A 166 13.58 0.68 -15.49
C THR A 166 12.58 -0.35 -14.95
N THR A 167 13.03 -1.59 -14.77
CA THR A 167 12.17 -2.72 -14.36
C THR A 167 11.60 -2.58 -12.94
N ALA A 168 12.24 -1.81 -12.06
CA ALA A 168 11.76 -1.53 -10.70
C ALA A 168 10.86 -0.27 -10.62
N CYS A 169 10.72 0.49 -11.71
CA CYS A 169 10.03 1.79 -11.72
C CYS A 169 8.52 1.65 -11.91
N SER A 170 7.84 1.08 -10.92
CA SER A 170 6.37 1.12 -10.92
C SER A 170 5.87 2.58 -10.89
N PRO A 171 4.67 2.88 -11.45
CA PRO A 171 4.09 4.23 -11.37
C PRO A 171 3.95 4.75 -9.93
N ALA A 172 3.88 3.86 -8.94
CA ALA A 172 3.77 4.23 -7.55
C ALA A 172 5.07 4.84 -6.99
N VAL A 173 6.23 4.42 -7.49
CA VAL A 173 7.57 4.80 -6.97
C VAL A 173 8.34 5.73 -7.89
N ALA A 174 8.01 5.77 -9.19
CA ALA A 174 8.78 6.44 -10.23
C ALA A 174 9.08 7.91 -9.92
N ALA A 175 8.11 8.69 -9.45
CA ALA A 175 8.32 10.12 -9.17
C ALA A 175 9.36 10.37 -8.06
N GLN A 176 9.33 9.58 -6.98
CA GLN A 176 10.32 9.69 -5.91
C GLN A 176 11.68 9.12 -6.33
N ALA A 177 11.69 8.06 -7.13
CA ALA A 177 12.92 7.51 -7.69
C ALA A 177 13.63 8.48 -8.64
N GLN A 178 12.86 9.20 -9.46
CA GLN A 178 13.40 10.23 -10.34
C GLN A 178 13.98 11.41 -9.55
N GLN A 179 13.34 11.82 -8.46
CA GLN A 179 13.91 12.82 -7.55
C GLN A 179 15.25 12.38 -6.95
N ILE A 180 15.39 11.09 -6.60
CA ILE A 180 16.67 10.55 -6.10
C ILE A 180 17.75 10.59 -7.20
N ALA A 181 17.38 10.24 -8.44
CA ALA A 181 18.28 10.31 -9.58
C ALA A 181 18.73 11.76 -9.87
N GLU A 182 17.81 12.72 -9.87
CA GLU A 182 18.10 14.15 -10.03
C GLU A 182 19.00 14.69 -8.92
N ASP A 183 18.74 14.34 -7.65
CA ASP A 183 19.62 14.71 -6.54
C ASP A 183 21.02 14.09 -6.70
N SER A 184 21.12 12.87 -7.22
CA SER A 184 22.40 12.19 -7.50
C SER A 184 23.18 12.91 -8.60
N GLU A 185 22.51 13.33 -9.67
CA GLU A 185 23.09 14.14 -10.75
C GLU A 185 23.54 15.51 -10.25
N ALA A 186 22.75 16.18 -9.41
CA ALA A 186 23.10 17.45 -8.80
C ALA A 186 24.35 17.34 -7.90
N VAL A 187 24.46 16.26 -7.13
CA VAL A 187 25.68 15.96 -6.33
C VAL A 187 26.87 15.70 -7.25
N ALA A 188 26.70 14.89 -8.31
CA ALA A 188 27.77 14.61 -9.27
C ALA A 188 28.26 15.90 -9.95
N ALA A 189 27.36 16.77 -10.39
CA ALA A 189 27.70 18.08 -10.94
C ALA A 189 28.46 18.95 -9.92
N ALA A 190 28.11 18.86 -8.64
CA ALA A 190 28.73 19.64 -7.58
C ALA A 190 30.10 19.11 -7.10
N THR A 191 30.45 17.86 -7.42
CA THR A 191 31.59 17.14 -6.80
C THR A 191 32.52 16.48 -7.81
N ASN A 192 32.68 17.07 -9.00
CA ASN A 192 33.52 16.55 -10.09
C ASN A 192 33.12 15.12 -10.54
N GLY A 193 31.82 14.84 -10.60
CA GLY A 193 31.27 13.56 -11.04
C GLY A 193 31.10 12.51 -9.93
N GLN A 194 31.30 12.86 -8.66
CA GLN A 194 31.15 11.91 -7.55
C GLN A 194 29.68 11.81 -7.10
N ASP A 195 29.20 10.59 -6.85
CA ASP A 195 27.94 10.39 -6.11
C ASP A 195 28.28 9.93 -4.70
N VAL A 196 28.87 10.84 -3.93
CA VAL A 196 29.27 10.60 -2.56
C VAL A 196 28.79 11.74 -1.69
N VAL A 197 27.99 11.42 -0.70
CA VAL A 197 27.41 12.36 0.26
C VAL A 197 27.64 11.88 1.69
N TYR A 198 27.49 12.83 2.60
CA TYR A 198 27.77 12.67 4.03
C TYR A 198 26.56 13.12 4.84
N TRP A 199 26.12 12.31 5.81
CA TRP A 199 24.98 12.65 6.66
C TRP A 199 25.20 12.21 8.09
N ILE A 200 24.45 12.82 9.02
CA ILE A 200 24.53 12.48 10.44
C ILE A 200 24.09 11.03 10.62
N ALA A 201 24.92 10.22 11.26
CA ALA A 201 24.60 8.83 11.56
C ALA A 201 23.35 8.75 12.47
N PRO A 202 22.47 7.77 12.27
CA PRO A 202 21.35 7.55 13.18
C PRO A 202 21.81 7.36 14.63
N LYS A 203 20.99 7.81 15.58
CA LYS A 203 21.28 7.64 17.02
C LYS A 203 21.35 6.16 17.41
N ASP A 204 22.17 5.85 18.40
CA ASP A 204 22.25 4.53 19.05
C ASP A 204 22.57 3.37 18.10
N GLY A 205 23.25 3.64 16.98
CA GLY A 205 23.56 2.63 15.97
C GLY A 205 22.32 2.10 15.24
N ALA A 206 21.19 2.82 15.31
CA ALA A 206 19.99 2.46 14.57
C ALA A 206 20.28 2.38 13.06
N LYS A 207 19.58 1.48 12.37
CA LYS A 207 19.72 1.38 10.91
C LYS A 207 19.24 2.64 10.17
N LYS A 208 18.42 3.48 10.81
CA LYS A 208 17.70 4.61 10.19
C LYS A 208 17.50 5.74 11.20
N SER A 209 17.55 7.00 10.73
CA SER A 209 17.15 8.16 11.56
C SER A 209 15.63 8.25 11.69
N SER A 210 15.14 8.61 12.88
CA SER A 210 13.71 8.85 13.17
C SER A 210 13.19 10.16 12.59
N SER A 211 14.08 11.11 12.26
CA SER A 211 13.76 12.36 11.57
C SER A 211 14.43 12.43 10.20
N LYS A 212 13.84 13.24 9.30
CA LYS A 212 14.44 13.53 8.00
C LYS A 212 15.72 14.32 8.20
N LEU A 213 16.81 13.80 7.65
CA LEU A 213 18.12 14.41 7.66
C LEU A 213 18.44 15.00 6.29
N VAL A 214 19.45 15.87 6.29
CA VAL A 214 20.05 16.46 5.09
C VAL A 214 21.39 15.76 4.88
N PHE A 215 21.77 15.56 3.62
CA PHE A 215 23.12 15.10 3.26
C PHE A 215 23.92 16.24 2.62
N HIS A 216 25.24 16.14 2.79
CA HIS A 216 26.23 17.17 2.54
C HIS A 216 27.33 16.66 1.62
N LEU A 217 28.04 17.55 0.94
CA LEU A 217 29.02 17.18 -0.10
C LEU A 217 30.33 16.60 0.45
N CYS A 218 30.73 16.95 1.68
CA CYS A 218 31.96 16.45 2.31
C CYS A 218 31.84 16.41 3.85
N PRO A 219 32.70 15.67 4.57
CA PRO A 219 32.58 15.53 6.02
C PRO A 219 33.01 16.79 6.78
N GLY A 220 33.78 17.67 6.15
CA GLY A 220 34.37 18.87 6.76
C GLY A 220 33.42 20.07 6.87
N VAL A 221 32.21 19.98 6.33
CA VAL A 221 31.25 21.07 6.37
C VAL A 221 30.86 21.41 7.81
N SER A 222 30.63 22.70 8.06
CA SER A 222 30.34 23.22 9.41
C SER A 222 29.17 22.52 10.13
N THR A 223 28.16 22.07 9.38
CA THR A 223 26.95 21.40 9.89
C THR A 223 27.21 19.99 10.44
N LEU A 224 28.30 19.35 10.02
CA LEU A 224 28.69 17.99 10.40
C LEU A 224 29.77 17.94 11.49
N ARG A 225 30.39 19.08 11.81
CA ARG A 225 31.48 19.15 12.80
C ARG A 225 31.04 18.61 14.17
N GLY A 226 31.84 17.70 14.74
CA GLY A 226 31.60 17.11 16.05
C GLY A 226 30.47 16.08 16.10
N LYS A 227 29.98 15.62 14.95
CA LYS A 227 28.94 14.59 14.85
C LYS A 227 29.51 13.28 14.31
N THR A 228 28.85 12.18 14.60
CA THR A 228 29.08 10.91 13.91
C THR A 228 28.46 11.00 12.52
N VAL A 229 29.25 10.75 11.49
CA VAL A 229 28.87 10.95 10.09
C VAL A 229 28.99 9.65 9.32
N ASN A 230 27.94 9.31 8.56
CA ASN A 230 27.96 8.26 7.56
C ASN A 230 28.35 8.83 6.20
N LYS A 231 28.92 7.97 5.35
CA LYS A 231 29.35 8.27 3.98
C LYS A 231 28.77 7.21 3.04
N GLY A 232 28.31 7.62 1.86
CA GLY A 232 27.82 6.72 0.82
C GLY A 232 27.24 7.50 -0.35
N SER A 233 26.56 6.81 -1.25
CA SER A 233 25.79 7.40 -2.36
C SER A 233 24.54 8.15 -1.88
N VAL A 234 23.96 8.97 -2.75
CA VAL A 234 22.64 9.60 -2.48
C VAL A 234 21.58 8.54 -2.21
N THR A 235 21.54 7.45 -2.98
CA THR A 235 20.60 6.34 -2.76
C THR A 235 20.73 5.72 -1.36
N GLU A 236 21.96 5.51 -0.89
CA GLU A 236 22.22 5.01 0.47
C GLU A 236 21.82 6.01 1.56
N ALA A 237 22.04 7.31 1.33
CA ALA A 237 21.58 8.37 2.21
C ALA A 237 20.05 8.34 2.37
N TYR A 238 19.32 8.24 1.24
CA TYR A 238 17.86 8.14 1.23
C TYR A 238 17.36 6.92 2.01
N ALA A 239 18.04 5.78 1.87
CA ALA A 239 17.78 4.57 2.64
C ALA A 239 17.95 4.77 4.16
N GLN A 240 18.75 5.74 4.61
CA GLN A 240 18.95 6.02 6.03
C GLN A 240 18.13 7.18 6.59
N ASN A 241 17.22 7.75 5.79
CA ASN A 241 16.44 8.99 6.08
C ASN A 241 17.21 10.30 5.91
N ALA A 242 18.37 10.29 5.24
CA ALA A 242 19.02 11.50 4.75
C ALA A 242 18.56 11.77 3.32
N VAL A 243 17.65 12.71 3.14
CA VAL A 243 16.68 12.66 2.04
C VAL A 243 16.49 13.98 1.32
N ARG A 244 17.40 14.91 1.60
CA ARG A 244 17.41 16.23 1.03
C ARG A 244 18.86 16.60 0.80
N LEU A 245 19.16 16.99 -0.42
CA LEU A 245 20.38 17.72 -0.70
C LEU A 245 20.36 19.04 0.08
N THR A 246 21.52 19.43 0.60
CA THR A 246 21.71 20.71 1.26
C THR A 246 21.23 21.86 0.38
N LYS A 247 20.59 22.87 0.98
CA LYS A 247 20.23 24.10 0.26
C LYS A 247 21.43 25.01 0.02
N GLN A 248 22.60 24.65 0.56
CA GLN A 248 23.80 25.48 0.58
C GLN A 248 24.91 24.87 -0.30
N ILE A 249 24.56 24.24 -1.42
CA ILE A 249 25.49 23.55 -2.34
C ILE A 249 26.73 24.42 -2.63
N LYS A 250 26.56 25.68 -3.06
CA LYS A 250 27.69 26.57 -3.37
C LYS A 250 28.63 26.80 -2.18
N MET A 251 28.07 27.02 -0.99
CA MET A 251 28.86 27.20 0.22
C MET A 251 29.61 25.91 0.58
N GLU A 252 28.96 24.77 0.45
CA GLU A 252 29.58 23.48 0.69
C GLU A 252 30.67 23.16 -0.34
N GLN A 253 30.46 23.44 -1.63
CA GLN A 253 31.50 23.29 -2.65
C GLN A 253 32.78 24.06 -2.28
N ASN A 254 32.63 25.31 -1.84
CA ASN A 254 33.76 26.12 -1.37
C ASN A 254 34.44 25.53 -0.11
N GLN A 255 33.65 25.05 0.86
CA GLN A 255 34.19 24.41 2.08
C GLN A 255 34.88 23.07 1.79
N CYS A 256 34.43 22.37 0.74
CA CYS A 256 34.88 21.05 0.35
C CYS A 256 35.99 21.09 -0.71
N GLY A 257 36.32 22.27 -1.26
CA GLY A 257 37.34 22.42 -2.31
C GLY A 257 36.88 21.89 -3.68
N PHE A 258 35.58 21.79 -3.92
CA PHE A 258 35.05 21.51 -5.25
C PHE A 258 34.98 22.83 -6.04
N ALA A 259 35.55 22.83 -7.25
CA ALA A 259 35.40 23.97 -8.15
C ALA A 259 33.92 24.14 -8.53
N GLU A 260 33.43 25.38 -8.62
CA GLU A 260 32.11 25.63 -9.21
C GLU A 260 32.14 25.11 -10.65
N ALA A 261 31.23 24.18 -10.99
CA ALA A 261 31.04 23.79 -12.38
C ALA A 261 30.62 25.04 -13.17
N GLN A 262 31.40 25.39 -14.21
CA GLN A 262 31.11 26.51 -15.12
C GLN A 262 29.83 26.25 -15.93
#